data_AF-A0A523QT62-F1
#
_entry.id   AF-A0A523QT62-F1
#
_cell.length_a   1.000
_cell.length_b   1.000
_cell.length_c   1.000
_cell.angle_alpha   90.00
_cell.angle_beta   90.00
_cell.angle_gamma   90.00
#
_symmetry.space_group_name_H-M   'P 1'
#
loop_
_entity.id
_entity.type
_entity.pdbx_description
1 polymer ?
#
loop_
_entity_poly.entity_id
_entity_poly.type
_entity_poly.pdbx_seq_one_letter_code
_entity_poly.pdbx_strand_id
1 'polypeptide(L)'
;MIVKAFKNPITRKRLMRFKEMKRAYFSLWIITILYLVSFSSELICNSVPLYVRFQEKSYFPVLKFYPENEFTGSGKQTRPDYHKINNSPAFRNNPGNYMIFTPIPFGPYESIDPKSIAVSDLITLKITPMPMIGTVNIRKDYSIARSARFGSFIGKKEREVKGLDLTEYFSIPQVFRQAVEIRFANQKAPSFSYKTKRYDGKETIIILSTFSPRKRPPKTVRITLSEAEPEDKAASRQAQEFVFNRQLEIIKENIGHNSNLWNDISDHDRKELLDLVQSRFFGPIDTLRLTIGSRNYTVAFIKEDVRFPFAPVKGHLMGIDSAGRDVLARVLYGLRTSMTFGLMLVAGSMILGIITGSLQGYFGGILDITAQRLIEIWSALPFLYIMILMGSTYGRSFSLLLFCYGLFNWIGISYYIRAEFLRLRKQPFVEAAKCMGISSYKIIFKHILPNGMVPVITFFPFSLVGAIGALAALDYLGFGLPPPTPSWGELLFQAQQYRWAWWLILYPSLALFIVMLLSVFVGEGIRNAYDPKRYTRLE
;
A
#
# COMPACT_ATOMS: atom_id res chain seq x y z
N MET A 1 15.84 21.65 -36.32
CA MET A 1 14.53 22.11 -36.86
C MET A 1 13.80 23.04 -35.88
N ILE A 2 13.41 22.60 -34.67
CA ILE A 2 12.61 23.39 -33.68
C ILE A 2 13.23 24.75 -33.31
N VAL A 3 14.55 24.83 -33.13
CA VAL A 3 15.25 26.06 -32.70
C VAL A 3 15.16 27.19 -33.75
N LYS A 4 15.00 26.85 -35.03
CA LYS A 4 14.89 27.83 -36.13
C LYS A 4 13.49 28.47 -36.22
N ALA A 5 12.48 27.92 -35.53
CA ALA A 5 11.11 28.44 -35.55
C ALA A 5 10.92 29.71 -34.69
N PHE A 6 11.81 29.96 -33.72
CA PHE A 6 11.72 31.14 -32.86
C PHE A 6 12.41 32.35 -33.51
N LYS A 7 11.61 33.38 -33.86
CA LYS A 7 12.10 34.64 -34.45
C LYS A 7 12.95 35.48 -33.47
N ASN A 8 12.82 35.29 -32.15
CA ASN A 8 13.55 36.06 -31.14
C ASN A 8 14.96 35.44 -30.87
N PRO A 9 16.06 36.18 -31.10
CA PRO A 9 17.42 35.67 -30.92
C PRO A 9 17.77 35.29 -29.48
N ILE A 10 17.19 35.98 -28.49
CA ILE A 10 17.41 35.68 -27.06
C ILE A 10 16.77 34.34 -26.71
N THR A 11 15.53 34.11 -27.13
CA THR A 11 14.83 32.83 -26.93
C THR A 11 15.58 31.68 -27.58
N ARG A 12 16.16 31.91 -28.76
CA ARG A 12 16.98 30.93 -29.47
C ARG A 12 18.24 30.56 -28.67
N LYS A 13 18.97 31.54 -28.13
CA LYS A 13 20.14 31.31 -27.26
C LYS A 13 19.76 30.52 -25.99
N ARG A 14 18.65 30.89 -25.33
CA ARG A 14 18.14 30.16 -24.14
C ARG A 14 17.82 28.69 -24.47
N LEU A 15 17.16 28.44 -25.59
CA LEU A 15 16.83 27.08 -26.01
C LEU A 15 18.08 26.24 -26.37
N MET A 16 19.11 26.87 -26.95
CA MET A 16 20.40 26.20 -27.18
C MET A 16 21.07 25.81 -25.86
N ARG A 17 21.13 26.73 -24.88
CA ARG A 17 21.65 26.44 -23.53
C ARG A 17 20.89 25.30 -22.85
N PHE A 18 19.57 25.28 -22.98
CA PHE A 18 18.75 24.17 -22.45
C PHE A 18 19.12 22.83 -23.09
N LYS A 19 19.38 22.80 -24.41
CA LYS A 19 19.79 21.58 -25.12
C LYS A 19 21.18 21.08 -24.74
N GLU A 20 22.10 21.98 -24.40
CA GLU A 20 23.43 21.61 -23.91
C GLU A 20 23.35 20.85 -22.58
N MET A 21 22.31 21.12 -21.78
CA MET A 21 22.01 20.40 -20.55
C MET A 21 21.36 19.04 -20.84
N LYS A 22 22.18 18.05 -21.21
CA LYS A 22 21.72 16.70 -21.60
C LYS A 22 20.70 16.10 -20.64
N ARG A 23 20.93 16.17 -19.32
CA ARG A 23 20.03 15.63 -18.29
C ARG A 23 18.62 16.23 -18.40
N ALA A 24 18.51 17.56 -18.37
CA ALA A 24 17.23 18.25 -18.48
C ALA A 24 16.55 17.99 -19.83
N TYR A 25 17.32 17.95 -20.92
CA TYR A 25 16.80 17.71 -22.26
C TYR A 25 16.19 16.31 -22.41
N PHE A 26 16.90 15.27 -21.97
CA PHE A 26 16.37 13.91 -21.97
C PHE A 26 15.19 13.75 -21.01
N SER A 27 15.25 14.35 -19.82
CA SER A 27 14.14 14.31 -18.88
C SER A 27 12.87 14.92 -19.46
N LEU A 28 12.98 16.03 -20.19
CA LEU A 28 11.84 16.65 -20.88
C LEU A 28 11.22 15.71 -21.92
N TRP A 29 12.05 15.03 -22.71
CA TRP A 29 11.55 14.07 -23.69
C TRP A 29 10.90 12.86 -23.02
N ILE A 30 11.54 12.27 -22.01
CA ILE A 30 11.01 11.09 -21.31
C ILE A 30 9.64 11.42 -20.69
N ILE A 31 9.54 12.51 -19.94
CA ILE A 31 8.27 12.87 -19.27
C ILE A 31 7.18 13.24 -20.28
N THR A 32 7.54 13.91 -21.38
CA THR A 32 6.58 14.26 -22.45
C THR A 32 6.08 13.02 -23.17
N ILE A 33 6.97 12.07 -23.50
CA ILE A 33 6.60 10.81 -24.14
C ILE A 33 5.72 9.99 -23.19
N LEU A 34 6.11 9.83 -21.93
CA LEU A 34 5.31 9.11 -20.93
C LEU A 34 3.90 9.71 -20.79
N TYR A 35 3.81 11.04 -20.73
CA TYR A 35 2.52 11.72 -20.64
C TYR A 35 1.68 11.56 -21.92
N LEU A 36 2.27 11.72 -23.11
CA LEU A 36 1.56 11.52 -24.38
C LEU A 36 1.07 10.08 -24.54
N VAL A 37 1.92 9.09 -24.21
CA VAL A 37 1.56 7.66 -24.23
C VAL A 37 0.41 7.38 -23.27
N SER A 38 0.34 8.08 -22.13
CA SER A 38 -0.76 7.91 -21.16
C SER A 38 -2.14 8.31 -21.71
N PHE A 39 -2.23 9.15 -22.75
CA PHE A 39 -3.50 9.43 -23.44
C PHE A 39 -3.96 8.27 -24.33
N SER A 40 -3.04 7.37 -24.69
CA SER A 40 -3.34 6.13 -25.40
C SER A 40 -3.31 4.93 -24.47
N SER A 41 -3.46 5.14 -23.15
CA SER A 41 -3.46 4.07 -22.16
C SER A 41 -4.53 3.02 -22.42
N GLU A 42 -5.68 3.42 -22.98
CA GLU A 42 -6.79 2.54 -23.35
C GLU A 42 -6.41 1.52 -24.45
N LEU A 43 -5.33 1.77 -25.21
CA LEU A 43 -4.79 0.86 -26.23
C LEU A 43 -3.68 -0.05 -25.68
N ILE A 44 -3.12 0.30 -24.53
CA ILE A 44 -1.98 -0.40 -23.91
C ILE A 44 -2.47 -1.29 -22.77
N CYS A 45 -3.40 -0.78 -21.98
CA CYS A 45 -3.85 -1.34 -20.73
C CYS A 45 -5.36 -1.21 -20.59
N ASN A 46 -6.10 -2.26 -20.97
CA ASN A 46 -7.56 -2.23 -20.96
C ASN A 46 -8.15 -3.62 -20.84
N SER A 47 -9.23 -3.74 -20.06
CA SER A 47 -10.01 -4.97 -19.93
C SER A 47 -10.90 -5.25 -21.13
N VAL A 48 -11.12 -4.22 -21.95
CA VAL A 48 -11.89 -4.32 -23.20
C VAL A 48 -10.96 -4.68 -24.35
N PRO A 49 -11.27 -5.70 -25.15
CA PRO A 49 -10.47 -6.07 -26.32
C PRO A 49 -10.53 -4.98 -27.40
N LEU A 50 -9.44 -4.87 -28.15
CA LEU A 50 -9.34 -3.97 -29.30
C LEU A 50 -10.26 -4.44 -30.44
N TYR A 51 -10.35 -5.76 -30.62
CA TYR A 51 -11.13 -6.39 -31.68
C TYR A 51 -11.76 -7.70 -31.19
N VAL A 52 -12.99 -7.95 -31.61
CA VAL A 52 -13.70 -9.20 -31.39
C VAL A 52 -14.31 -9.66 -32.70
N ARG A 53 -14.00 -10.89 -33.12
CA ARG A 53 -14.75 -11.59 -34.16
C ARG A 53 -15.73 -12.54 -33.48
N PHE A 54 -17.02 -12.40 -33.80
CA PHE A 54 -18.06 -13.26 -33.24
C PHE A 54 -19.14 -13.51 -34.31
N GLN A 55 -19.42 -14.77 -34.62
CA GLN A 55 -20.40 -15.18 -35.63
C GLN A 55 -20.23 -14.45 -36.98
N GLU A 56 -19.00 -14.48 -37.52
CA GLU A 56 -18.60 -13.78 -38.76
C GLU A 56 -18.71 -12.25 -38.76
N LYS A 57 -19.13 -11.64 -37.63
CA LYS A 57 -19.18 -10.19 -37.46
C LYS A 57 -17.95 -9.68 -36.72
N SER A 58 -17.50 -8.50 -37.14
CA SER A 58 -16.37 -7.78 -36.55
C SER A 58 -16.87 -6.68 -35.61
N TYR A 59 -16.38 -6.68 -34.38
CA TYR A 59 -16.71 -5.71 -33.35
C TYR A 59 -15.43 -5.00 -32.88
N PHE A 60 -15.54 -3.70 -32.57
CA PHE A 60 -14.44 -2.89 -32.02
C PHE A 60 -14.82 -2.30 -30.66
N PRO A 61 -14.84 -3.11 -29.58
CA PRO A 61 -15.34 -2.69 -28.27
C PRO A 61 -14.61 -1.51 -27.63
N VAL A 62 -13.36 -1.27 -28.00
CA VAL A 62 -12.59 -0.12 -27.51
C VAL A 62 -13.15 1.22 -28.00
N LEU A 63 -13.85 1.24 -29.15
CA LEU A 63 -14.42 2.44 -29.76
C LEU A 63 -15.92 2.60 -29.49
N LYS A 64 -16.64 1.49 -29.37
CA LYS A 64 -18.09 1.47 -29.21
C LYS A 64 -18.52 0.49 -28.13
N PHE A 65 -19.47 0.90 -27.31
CA PHE A 65 -20.08 0.01 -26.33
C PHE A 65 -20.97 -1.03 -27.02
N TYR A 66 -20.79 -2.30 -26.64
CA TYR A 66 -21.63 -3.42 -27.02
C TYR A 66 -22.11 -4.14 -25.75
N PRO A 67 -23.41 -4.46 -25.61
CA PRO A 67 -23.96 -5.11 -24.43
C PRO A 67 -23.60 -6.60 -24.37
N GLU A 68 -23.60 -7.19 -23.16
CA GLU A 68 -23.28 -8.60 -22.92
C GLU A 68 -24.20 -9.56 -23.70
N ASN A 69 -25.46 -9.17 -23.90
CA ASN A 69 -26.43 -9.92 -24.67
C ASN A 69 -25.98 -10.22 -26.11
N GLU A 70 -25.21 -9.31 -26.73
CA GLU A 70 -24.73 -9.49 -28.11
C GLU A 70 -23.85 -10.74 -28.27
N PHE A 71 -23.09 -11.09 -27.22
CA PHE A 71 -22.15 -12.20 -27.25
C PHE A 71 -22.65 -13.46 -26.54
N THR A 72 -23.58 -13.31 -25.60
CA THR A 72 -24.04 -14.42 -24.73
C THR A 72 -25.51 -14.79 -24.92
N GLY A 73 -26.33 -13.93 -25.53
CA GLY A 73 -27.78 -14.13 -25.64
C GLY A 73 -28.52 -14.12 -24.29
N SER A 74 -27.87 -13.63 -23.21
CA SER A 74 -28.37 -13.72 -21.84
C SER A 74 -29.48 -12.72 -21.48
N GLY A 75 -29.84 -11.81 -22.39
CA GLY A 75 -30.76 -10.71 -22.15
C GLY A 75 -30.16 -9.52 -21.38
N LYS A 76 -28.91 -9.61 -20.90
CA LYS A 76 -28.26 -8.55 -20.13
C LYS A 76 -27.76 -7.40 -21.01
N GLN A 77 -28.21 -6.18 -20.73
CA GLN A 77 -27.77 -4.94 -21.39
C GLN A 77 -26.58 -4.27 -20.69
N THR A 78 -25.91 -4.99 -19.79
CA THR A 78 -24.74 -4.51 -19.03
C THR A 78 -23.45 -4.62 -19.83
N ARG A 79 -22.39 -3.99 -19.33
CA ARG A 79 -21.05 -4.09 -19.92
C ARG A 79 -20.56 -5.56 -19.86
N PRO A 80 -20.11 -6.14 -20.98
CA PRO A 80 -19.63 -7.52 -21.00
C PRO A 80 -18.33 -7.69 -20.21
N ASP A 81 -18.21 -8.83 -19.53
CA ASP A 81 -16.94 -9.35 -19.02
C ASP A 81 -16.28 -10.18 -20.14
N TYR A 82 -15.42 -9.51 -20.92
CA TYR A 82 -14.79 -10.12 -22.09
C TYR A 82 -13.86 -11.28 -21.73
N HIS A 83 -13.24 -11.28 -20.54
CA HIS A 83 -12.42 -12.39 -20.07
C HIS A 83 -13.24 -13.65 -19.83
N LYS A 84 -14.42 -13.52 -19.20
CA LYS A 84 -15.34 -14.64 -19.04
C LYS A 84 -15.89 -15.12 -20.38
N ILE A 85 -16.25 -14.20 -21.28
CA ILE A 85 -16.79 -14.55 -22.60
C ILE A 85 -15.74 -15.26 -23.46
N ASN A 86 -14.49 -14.80 -23.48
CA ASN A 86 -13.41 -15.45 -24.22
C ASN A 86 -13.13 -16.89 -23.73
N ASN A 87 -13.45 -17.18 -22.46
CA ASN A 87 -13.36 -18.52 -21.88
C ASN A 87 -14.63 -19.37 -22.04
N SER A 88 -15.71 -18.81 -22.61
CA SER A 88 -16.97 -19.53 -22.82
C SER A 88 -16.87 -20.57 -23.94
N PRO A 89 -17.75 -21.59 -23.96
CA PRO A 89 -17.80 -22.58 -25.04
C PRO A 89 -18.00 -21.95 -26.43
N ALA A 90 -18.68 -20.79 -26.51
CA ALA A 90 -18.93 -20.10 -27.77
C ALA A 90 -17.64 -19.60 -28.46
N PHE A 91 -16.60 -19.26 -27.68
CA PHE A 91 -15.30 -18.85 -28.19
C PHE A 91 -14.31 -20.02 -28.23
N ARG A 92 -14.34 -20.92 -27.23
CA ARG A 92 -13.42 -22.07 -27.18
C ARG A 92 -13.69 -23.14 -28.24
N ASN A 93 -14.96 -23.38 -28.60
CA ASN A 93 -15.31 -24.45 -29.53
C ASN A 93 -15.31 -24.00 -31.00
N ASN A 94 -15.27 -22.69 -31.27
CA ASN A 94 -15.32 -22.15 -32.62
C ASN A 94 -14.10 -21.25 -32.91
N PRO A 95 -13.13 -21.71 -33.72
CA PRO A 95 -11.94 -20.92 -34.02
C PRO A 95 -12.23 -19.63 -34.82
N GLY A 96 -13.42 -19.51 -35.44
CA GLY A 96 -13.88 -18.28 -36.07
C GLY A 96 -14.22 -17.16 -35.09
N ASN A 97 -14.41 -17.49 -33.80
CA ASN A 97 -14.66 -16.55 -32.74
C ASN A 97 -13.38 -16.30 -31.93
N TYR A 98 -12.83 -15.09 -32.01
CA TYR A 98 -11.62 -14.74 -31.26
C TYR A 98 -11.62 -13.28 -30.83
N MET A 99 -10.85 -12.99 -29.79
CA MET A 99 -10.66 -11.65 -29.25
C MET A 99 -9.18 -11.27 -29.28
N ILE A 100 -8.88 -10.03 -29.67
CA ILE A 100 -7.54 -9.44 -29.58
C ILE A 100 -7.56 -8.41 -28.47
N PHE A 101 -6.88 -8.72 -27.38
CA PHE A 101 -6.73 -7.82 -26.24
C PHE A 101 -5.53 -6.88 -26.39
N THR A 102 -5.50 -5.86 -25.53
CA THR A 102 -4.33 -5.01 -25.35
C THR A 102 -3.17 -5.79 -24.69
N PRO A 103 -1.91 -5.32 -24.80
CA PRO A 103 -0.77 -5.98 -24.17
C PRO A 103 -0.94 -6.24 -22.67
N ILE A 104 -1.58 -5.33 -21.95
CA ILE A 104 -1.97 -5.51 -20.55
C ILE A 104 -3.50 -5.60 -20.53
N PRO A 105 -4.09 -6.81 -20.52
CA PRO A 105 -5.52 -7.00 -20.75
C PRO A 105 -6.34 -6.72 -19.48
N PHE A 106 -5.96 -5.74 -18.66
CA PHE A 106 -6.60 -5.42 -17.38
C PHE A 106 -6.92 -3.93 -17.30
N GLY A 107 -8.14 -3.62 -16.88
CA GLY A 107 -8.61 -2.25 -16.73
C GLY A 107 -8.28 -1.69 -15.34
N PRO A 108 -8.05 -0.38 -15.20
CA PRO A 108 -7.79 0.23 -13.89
C PRO A 108 -9.01 0.24 -12.96
N TYR A 109 -10.19 -0.06 -13.48
CA TYR A 109 -11.47 -0.10 -12.77
C TYR A 109 -12.03 -1.53 -12.62
N GLU A 110 -11.41 -2.51 -13.25
CA GLU A 110 -11.89 -3.89 -13.25
C GLU A 110 -11.48 -4.58 -11.95
N SER A 111 -12.45 -5.22 -11.29
CA SER A 111 -12.20 -6.09 -10.14
C SER A 111 -12.10 -7.53 -10.63
N ILE A 112 -10.95 -8.14 -10.39
CA ILE A 112 -10.60 -9.49 -10.83
C ILE A 112 -11.29 -10.51 -9.91
N ASP A 113 -11.78 -11.61 -10.47
CA ASP A 113 -12.30 -12.74 -9.69
C ASP A 113 -11.13 -13.44 -8.98
N PRO A 114 -11.13 -13.57 -7.64
CA PRO A 114 -10.09 -14.31 -6.91
C PRO A 114 -9.81 -15.71 -7.46
N LYS A 115 -10.83 -16.39 -8.02
CA LYS A 115 -10.69 -17.74 -8.59
C LYS A 115 -9.91 -17.78 -9.91
N SER A 116 -9.77 -16.63 -10.59
CA SER A 116 -9.03 -16.54 -11.85
C SER A 116 -7.51 -16.46 -11.67
N ILE A 117 -7.05 -16.16 -10.45
CA ILE A 117 -5.64 -16.06 -10.12
C ILE A 117 -5.09 -17.47 -9.88
N ALA A 118 -4.07 -17.84 -10.64
CA ALA A 118 -3.39 -19.11 -10.52
C ALA A 118 -2.54 -19.13 -9.24
N VAL A 119 -3.10 -19.65 -8.15
CA VAL A 119 -2.38 -20.00 -6.93
C VAL A 119 -1.98 -21.46 -6.93
N SER A 120 -0.99 -21.78 -6.10
CA SER A 120 -0.57 -23.16 -5.87
C SER A 120 -1.75 -23.97 -5.36
N ASP A 121 -2.16 -25.00 -6.11
CA ASP A 121 -3.20 -25.93 -5.67
C ASP A 121 -2.59 -27.05 -4.83
N LEU A 122 -1.75 -26.65 -3.86
CA LEU A 122 -1.11 -27.53 -2.90
C LEU A 122 -1.67 -27.26 -1.52
N ILE A 123 -1.73 -28.30 -0.70
CA ILE A 123 -2.19 -28.21 0.68
C ILE A 123 -1.02 -28.50 1.60
N THR A 124 -0.72 -27.56 2.48
CA THR A 124 0.27 -27.72 3.53
C THR A 124 -0.43 -28.22 4.79
N LEU A 125 -0.15 -29.46 5.15
CA LEU A 125 -0.50 -30.04 6.42
C LEU A 125 0.54 -29.63 7.46
N LYS A 126 0.15 -28.77 8.39
CA LYS A 126 1.03 -28.25 9.44
C LYS A 126 0.70 -28.90 10.77
N ILE A 127 1.58 -29.77 11.27
CA ILE A 127 1.42 -30.49 12.53
C ILE A 127 2.24 -29.77 13.61
N THR A 128 1.56 -29.11 14.54
CA THR A 128 2.19 -28.32 15.60
C THR A 128 1.97 -28.97 16.97
N PRO A 129 3.03 -29.23 17.77
CA PRO A 129 2.85 -29.75 19.13
C PRO A 129 2.13 -28.74 20.00
N MET A 130 1.14 -29.20 20.78
CA MET A 130 0.50 -28.36 21.79
C MET A 130 1.39 -28.27 23.03
N PRO A 131 1.52 -27.08 23.65
CA PRO A 131 2.25 -26.96 24.90
C PRO A 131 1.57 -27.81 25.97
N MET A 132 2.35 -28.61 26.69
CA MET A 132 1.82 -29.36 27.81
C MET A 132 1.48 -28.41 28.96
N ILE A 133 0.25 -28.50 29.47
CA ILE A 133 -0.20 -27.77 30.66
C ILE A 133 -0.87 -28.77 31.60
N GLY A 134 -0.39 -28.78 32.84
CA GLY A 134 -0.88 -29.65 33.90
C GLY A 134 -1.14 -28.84 35.16
N THR A 135 -2.01 -29.33 36.03
CA THR A 135 -2.19 -28.74 37.36
C THR A 135 -2.13 -29.80 38.43
N VAL A 136 -1.52 -29.45 39.56
CA VAL A 136 -1.32 -30.33 40.70
C VAL A 136 -1.72 -29.61 41.96
N ASN A 137 -2.49 -30.27 42.81
CA ASN A 137 -2.75 -29.83 44.17
C ASN A 137 -1.82 -30.62 45.10
N ILE A 138 -0.86 -29.93 45.70
CA ILE A 138 0.08 -30.51 46.65
C ILE A 138 -0.40 -30.32 48.08
N ARG A 139 -0.01 -31.22 48.97
CA ARG A 139 -0.11 -31.07 50.42
C ARG A 139 1.13 -30.36 50.98
N LYS A 140 1.14 -30.12 52.30
CA LYS A 140 2.23 -29.42 53.00
C LYS A 140 3.57 -30.19 52.92
N ASP A 141 3.51 -31.50 52.79
CA ASP A 141 4.63 -32.43 52.58
C ASP A 141 5.01 -32.61 51.09
N TYR A 142 4.47 -31.79 50.18
CA TYR A 142 4.66 -31.89 48.73
C TYR A 142 4.08 -33.16 48.07
N SER A 143 3.39 -34.01 48.83
CA SER A 143 2.66 -35.15 48.26
C SER A 143 1.49 -34.67 47.38
N ILE A 144 1.30 -35.34 46.24
CA ILE A 144 0.26 -34.98 45.28
C ILE A 144 -1.11 -35.46 45.79
N ALA A 145 -1.98 -34.52 46.16
CA ALA A 145 -3.34 -34.82 46.59
C ALA A 145 -4.29 -35.09 45.43
N ARG A 146 -4.18 -34.29 44.37
CA ARG A 146 -4.98 -34.39 43.14
C ARG A 146 -4.25 -33.73 42.01
N SER A 147 -4.29 -34.31 40.82
CA SER A 147 -3.69 -33.73 39.62
C SER A 147 -4.67 -33.77 38.45
N ALA A 148 -4.38 -32.95 37.44
CA ALA A 148 -5.00 -33.02 36.14
C ALA A 148 -3.93 -32.78 35.07
N ARG A 149 -3.77 -33.73 34.15
CA ARG A 149 -2.77 -33.71 33.06
C ARG A 149 -1.32 -33.57 33.55
N PHE A 150 -1.04 -33.95 34.79
CA PHE A 150 0.32 -33.96 35.32
C PHE A 150 1.07 -35.23 34.93
N GLY A 151 0.36 -36.35 34.75
CA GLY A 151 0.94 -37.61 34.31
C GLY A 151 1.74 -37.47 33.01
N SER A 152 1.28 -36.62 32.09
CA SER A 152 1.98 -36.26 30.84
C SER A 152 3.35 -35.61 31.06
N PHE A 153 3.57 -34.96 32.21
CA PHE A 153 4.89 -34.42 32.55
C PHE A 153 5.82 -35.49 33.11
N ILE A 154 5.31 -36.51 33.79
CA ILE A 154 6.16 -37.50 34.46
C ILE A 154 6.14 -38.90 33.80
N GLY A 155 5.58 -38.98 32.59
CA GLY A 155 5.47 -40.24 31.84
C GLY A 155 4.60 -41.31 32.50
N LYS A 156 3.72 -40.93 33.44
CA LYS A 156 2.82 -41.85 34.17
C LYS A 156 1.36 -41.61 33.80
N LYS A 157 0.51 -42.62 33.97
CA LYS A 157 -0.94 -42.43 33.85
C LYS A 157 -1.44 -41.57 35.00
N GLU A 158 -2.42 -40.70 34.75
CA GLU A 158 -2.91 -39.74 35.76
C GLU A 158 -3.40 -40.41 37.06
N ARG A 159 -3.89 -41.65 36.98
CA ARG A 159 -4.36 -42.44 38.13
C ARG A 159 -3.22 -42.86 39.08
N GLU A 160 -2.00 -42.98 38.57
CA GLU A 160 -0.81 -43.41 39.29
C GLU A 160 -0.06 -42.25 39.97
N VAL A 161 -0.50 -41.01 39.71
CA VAL A 161 0.18 -39.79 40.19
C VAL A 161 -0.13 -39.49 41.67
N LYS A 162 -1.29 -39.92 42.15
CA LYS A 162 -1.78 -39.55 43.49
C LYS A 162 -0.88 -40.16 44.57
N GLY A 163 -0.38 -39.32 45.47
CA GLY A 163 0.48 -39.72 46.59
C GLY A 163 1.98 -39.65 46.30
N LEU A 164 2.39 -39.46 45.04
CA LEU A 164 3.80 -39.23 44.70
C LEU A 164 4.30 -37.91 45.30
N ASP A 165 5.60 -37.83 45.58
CA ASP A 165 6.26 -36.60 46.00
C ASP A 165 6.68 -35.77 44.77
N LEU A 166 6.26 -34.51 44.73
CA LEU A 166 6.60 -33.59 43.65
C LEU A 166 8.13 -33.35 43.54
N THR A 167 8.85 -33.41 44.66
CA THR A 167 10.28 -33.09 44.73
C THR A 167 11.18 -34.13 44.04
N GLU A 168 10.69 -35.35 43.82
CA GLU A 168 11.41 -36.41 43.09
C GLU A 168 11.50 -36.11 41.58
N TYR A 169 10.55 -35.35 41.03
CA TYR A 169 10.41 -35.15 39.58
C TYR A 169 10.86 -33.75 39.13
N PHE A 170 10.98 -32.79 40.05
CA PHE A 170 11.32 -31.40 39.76
C PHE A 170 12.25 -30.84 40.82
N SER A 171 13.26 -30.08 40.39
CA SER A 171 14.11 -29.33 41.32
C SER A 171 13.36 -28.12 41.87
N ILE A 172 13.05 -28.13 43.17
CA ILE A 172 12.29 -27.07 43.86
C ILE A 172 13.23 -26.17 44.69
N PRO A 173 13.45 -24.90 44.30
CA PRO A 173 14.30 -23.97 45.02
C PRO A 173 13.66 -23.52 46.34
N GLN A 174 14.50 -23.08 47.28
CA GLN A 174 14.06 -22.68 48.62
C GLN A 174 13.03 -21.53 48.59
N VAL A 175 13.18 -20.58 47.66
CA VAL A 175 12.25 -19.45 47.47
C VAL A 175 10.83 -19.94 47.11
N PHE A 176 10.72 -21.00 46.32
CA PHE A 176 9.42 -21.60 45.99
C PHE A 176 8.80 -22.28 47.21
N ARG A 177 9.60 -22.97 48.03
CA ARG A 177 9.12 -23.61 49.27
C ARG A 177 8.52 -22.59 50.22
N GLN A 178 9.19 -21.45 50.41
CA GLN A 178 8.67 -20.33 51.20
C GLN A 178 7.34 -19.79 50.63
N ALA A 179 7.26 -19.62 49.31
CA ALA A 179 6.04 -19.15 48.65
C ALA A 179 4.85 -20.12 48.84
N VAL A 180 5.10 -21.43 48.90
CA VAL A 180 4.09 -22.45 49.20
C VAL A 180 3.69 -22.41 50.68
N GLU A 181 4.64 -22.26 51.60
CA GLU A 181 4.39 -22.19 53.05
C GLU A 181 3.51 -21.01 53.43
N ILE A 182 3.76 -19.81 52.87
CA ILE A 182 2.93 -18.61 53.09
C ILE A 182 1.45 -18.88 52.74
N ARG A 183 1.21 -19.64 51.66
CA ARG A 183 -0.14 -20.02 51.22
C ARG A 183 -0.80 -21.01 52.18
N PHE A 184 -0.05 -22.00 52.68
CA PHE A 184 -0.52 -22.92 53.72
C PHE A 184 -0.77 -22.21 55.07
N ALA A 185 0.03 -21.19 55.40
CA ALA A 185 -0.17 -20.31 56.54
C ALA A 185 -1.36 -19.34 56.37
N ASN A 186 -2.09 -19.44 55.23
CA ASN A 186 -3.26 -18.65 54.91
C ASN A 186 -2.99 -17.14 54.81
N GLN A 187 -1.76 -16.76 54.47
CA GLN A 187 -1.36 -15.37 54.31
C GLN A 187 -1.45 -14.93 52.85
N LYS A 188 -1.71 -13.63 52.61
CA LYS A 188 -1.81 -13.07 51.25
C LYS A 188 -0.46 -13.19 50.55
N ALA A 189 -0.44 -13.74 49.34
CA ALA A 189 0.79 -13.95 48.56
C ALA A 189 0.59 -13.60 47.08
N PRO A 190 1.54 -12.88 46.44
CA PRO A 190 1.50 -12.62 45.00
C PRO A 190 1.75 -13.90 44.19
N SER A 191 1.41 -13.88 42.89
CA SER A 191 1.79 -14.97 41.98
C SER A 191 3.31 -15.14 41.93
N PHE A 192 3.77 -16.38 41.85
CA PHE A 192 5.19 -16.70 41.78
C PHE A 192 5.41 -17.76 40.71
N SER A 193 6.36 -17.55 39.81
CA SER A 193 6.73 -18.52 38.77
C SER A 193 8.23 -18.69 38.71
N TYR A 194 8.70 -19.90 38.44
CA TYR A 194 10.11 -20.16 38.20
C TYR A 194 10.28 -21.25 37.13
N LYS A 195 11.39 -21.18 36.41
CA LYS A 195 11.80 -22.17 35.42
C LYS A 195 12.67 -23.23 36.11
N THR A 196 12.37 -24.50 35.89
CA THR A 196 13.08 -25.63 36.46
C THR A 196 13.31 -26.73 35.43
N LYS A 197 14.26 -27.62 35.71
CA LYS A 197 14.47 -28.84 34.92
C LYS A 197 13.73 -30.00 35.57
N ARG A 198 13.04 -30.75 34.73
CA ARG A 198 12.37 -32.01 35.07
C ARG A 198 13.39 -33.14 35.17
N TYR A 199 13.01 -34.27 35.77
CA TYR A 199 13.85 -35.47 35.91
C TYR A 199 14.46 -35.98 34.59
N ASP A 200 13.85 -35.69 33.43
CA ASP A 200 14.35 -36.06 32.10
C ASP A 200 15.13 -34.92 31.41
N GLY A 201 15.52 -33.88 32.15
CA GLY A 201 16.31 -32.76 31.67
C GLY A 201 15.52 -31.67 30.93
N LYS A 202 14.22 -31.87 30.65
CA LYS A 202 13.38 -30.88 29.95
C LYS A 202 13.02 -29.70 30.84
N GLU A 203 12.95 -28.51 30.25
CA GLU A 203 12.62 -27.29 30.97
C GLU A 203 11.10 -27.15 31.15
N THR A 204 10.69 -26.83 32.37
CA THR A 204 9.29 -26.66 32.77
C THR A 204 9.16 -25.41 33.63
N ILE A 205 8.10 -24.64 33.43
CA ILE A 205 7.75 -23.50 34.26
C ILE A 205 6.70 -23.95 35.27
N ILE A 206 6.96 -23.69 36.54
CA ILE A 206 6.05 -23.97 37.63
C ILE A 206 5.51 -22.65 38.17
N ILE A 207 4.18 -22.54 38.23
CA ILE A 207 3.45 -21.31 38.53
C ILE A 207 2.55 -21.54 39.75
N LEU A 208 2.71 -20.68 40.75
CA LEU A 208 1.78 -20.46 41.84
C LEU A 208 0.94 -19.24 41.55
N SER A 209 -0.38 -19.39 41.49
CA SER A 209 -1.29 -18.27 41.34
C SER A 209 -1.29 -17.38 42.59
N THR A 210 -1.70 -16.12 42.43
CA THR A 210 -1.97 -15.20 43.54
C THR A 210 -2.92 -15.83 44.55
N PHE A 211 -2.63 -15.67 45.83
CA PHE A 211 -3.41 -16.25 46.92
C PHE A 211 -3.94 -15.17 47.85
N SER A 212 -5.25 -15.21 48.10
CA SER A 212 -5.92 -14.39 49.11
C SER A 212 -6.32 -15.25 50.31
N PRO A 213 -6.18 -14.74 51.55
CA PRO A 213 -6.57 -15.45 52.76
C PRO A 213 -8.02 -15.94 52.71
N ARG A 214 -8.24 -17.17 53.20
CA ARG A 214 -9.56 -17.82 53.28
C ARG A 214 -10.03 -17.92 54.73
N LYS A 215 -11.31 -18.22 54.95
CA LYS A 215 -11.86 -18.44 56.30
C LYS A 215 -11.17 -19.57 57.09
N ARG A 216 -10.58 -20.55 56.39
CA ARG A 216 -9.78 -21.64 56.98
C ARG A 216 -8.52 -21.86 56.15
N PRO A 217 -7.38 -22.20 56.77
CA PRO A 217 -6.16 -22.52 56.04
C PRO A 217 -6.37 -23.63 55.00
N PRO A 218 -5.81 -23.49 53.78
CA PRO A 218 -5.97 -24.48 52.74
C PRO A 218 -5.26 -25.78 53.10
N LYS A 219 -5.93 -26.92 52.87
CA LYS A 219 -5.31 -28.26 53.03
C LYS A 219 -4.43 -28.66 51.84
N THR A 220 -4.61 -27.98 50.70
CA THR A 220 -3.82 -28.20 49.49
C THR A 220 -3.56 -26.88 48.77
N VAL A 221 -2.41 -26.74 48.13
CA VAL A 221 -2.06 -25.60 47.28
C VAL A 221 -2.00 -26.05 45.82
N ARG A 222 -2.69 -25.33 44.93
CA ARG A 222 -2.67 -25.60 43.50
C ARG A 222 -1.45 -24.97 42.85
N ILE A 223 -0.74 -25.78 42.08
CA ILE A 223 0.38 -25.43 41.23
C ILE A 223 -0.03 -25.72 39.78
N THR A 224 0.34 -24.83 38.87
CA THR A 224 0.23 -25.03 37.43
C THR A 224 1.62 -25.28 36.86
N LEU A 225 1.75 -26.28 35.99
CA LEU A 225 2.96 -26.58 35.25
C LEU A 225 2.71 -26.32 33.78
N SER A 226 3.65 -25.67 33.12
CA SER A 226 3.68 -25.51 31.67
C SER A 226 5.06 -25.85 31.13
N GLU A 227 5.12 -26.49 29.97
CA GLU A 227 6.38 -26.65 29.23
C GLU A 227 7.00 -25.25 28.99
N ALA A 228 8.32 -25.11 29.19
CA ALA A 228 8.99 -23.84 28.93
C ALA A 228 9.09 -23.61 27.42
N GLU A 229 8.75 -22.40 26.93
CA GLU A 229 9.04 -22.04 25.54
C GLU A 229 10.56 -21.94 25.34
N PRO A 230 11.14 -22.59 24.31
CA PRO A 230 12.48 -22.31 23.84
C PRO A 230 12.69 -20.80 23.59
N GLU A 231 13.84 -20.26 24.02
CA GLU A 231 14.16 -18.83 23.89
C GLU A 231 14.16 -18.34 22.44
N ASP A 232 14.43 -19.23 21.48
CA ASP A 232 14.23 -18.98 20.05
C ASP A 232 12.78 -19.21 19.63
N LYS A 233 12.02 -18.13 19.44
CA LYS A 233 10.66 -18.17 18.87
C LYS A 233 10.61 -18.82 17.47
N ALA A 234 11.73 -18.83 16.74
CA ALA A 234 11.87 -19.52 15.46
C ALA A 234 12.04 -21.05 15.61
N ALA A 235 12.64 -21.52 16.70
CA ALA A 235 12.86 -22.95 16.99
C ALA A 235 11.72 -23.58 17.80
N SER A 236 10.96 -22.79 18.56
CA SER A 236 9.88 -23.25 19.45
C SER A 236 8.60 -23.73 18.72
N ARG A 237 8.52 -23.58 17.41
CA ARG A 237 7.48 -24.17 16.56
C ARG A 237 8.13 -25.04 15.49
N GLN A 238 8.77 -26.14 15.88
CA GLN A 238 9.09 -27.24 14.95
C GLN A 238 7.78 -27.91 14.50
N ALA A 239 6.92 -27.14 13.84
CA ALA A 239 5.78 -27.67 13.14
C ALA A 239 6.33 -28.47 11.96
N GLN A 240 5.96 -29.74 11.87
CA GLN A 240 6.27 -30.51 10.68
C GLN A 240 5.26 -30.15 9.59
N GLU A 241 5.78 -29.83 8.40
CA GLU A 241 4.97 -29.41 7.26
C GLU A 241 5.07 -30.46 6.15
N PHE A 242 3.93 -31.00 5.75
CA PHE A 242 3.81 -31.96 4.64
C PHE A 242 2.97 -31.30 3.54
N VAL A 243 3.53 -31.16 2.35
CA VAL A 243 2.87 -30.50 1.22
C VAL A 243 2.34 -31.55 0.25
N PHE A 244 1.01 -31.57 0.08
CA PHE A 244 0.30 -32.53 -0.75
C PHE A 244 -0.19 -31.93 -2.07
N ASN A 245 -0.13 -32.71 -3.15
CA ASN A 245 -0.88 -32.44 -4.39
C ASN A 245 -2.31 -33.03 -4.33
N ARG A 246 -3.07 -32.85 -5.43
CA ARG A 246 -4.41 -33.44 -5.59
C ARG A 246 -4.43 -34.97 -5.60
N GLN A 247 -3.31 -35.59 -5.96
CA GLN A 247 -3.12 -37.04 -5.95
C GLN A 247 -2.76 -37.59 -4.56
N LEU A 248 -2.69 -36.71 -3.54
CA LEU A 248 -2.32 -37.03 -2.17
C LEU A 248 -0.87 -37.51 -2.01
N GLU A 249 -0.01 -37.18 -2.97
CA GLU A 249 1.43 -37.42 -2.89
C GLU A 249 2.12 -36.27 -2.17
N ILE A 250 3.10 -36.62 -1.34
CA ILE A 250 3.91 -35.64 -0.62
C ILE A 250 4.99 -35.12 -1.57
N ILE A 251 4.88 -33.84 -1.95
CA ILE A 251 5.86 -33.19 -2.84
C ILE A 251 7.02 -32.60 -2.05
N LYS A 252 6.74 -32.13 -0.84
CA LYS A 252 7.75 -31.49 0.02
C LYS A 252 7.46 -31.81 1.49
N GLU A 253 8.52 -32.20 2.18
CA GLU A 253 8.51 -32.43 3.64
C GLU A 253 9.48 -31.43 4.27
N ASN A 254 9.01 -30.70 5.27
CA ASN A 254 9.89 -29.95 6.16
C ASN A 254 9.89 -30.66 7.52
N ILE A 255 10.83 -31.57 7.66
CA ILE A 255 11.02 -32.41 8.83
C ILE A 255 11.92 -31.61 9.77
N GLY A 256 11.38 -31.21 10.93
CA GLY A 256 12.19 -30.55 11.96
C GLY A 256 13.29 -31.47 12.51
N HIS A 257 13.86 -31.14 13.68
CA HIS A 257 14.91 -31.97 14.30
C HIS A 257 14.46 -33.37 14.75
N ASN A 258 13.16 -33.68 14.74
CA ASN A 258 12.61 -35.00 15.08
C ASN A 258 12.39 -35.85 13.82
N SER A 259 12.81 -37.12 13.88
CA SER A 259 12.50 -38.17 12.90
C SER A 259 11.02 -38.15 12.48
N ASN A 260 10.75 -38.45 11.20
CA ASN A 260 9.45 -38.35 10.53
C ASN A 260 8.23 -38.66 11.43
N LEU A 261 7.56 -37.62 11.98
CA LEU A 261 6.32 -37.80 12.76
C LEU A 261 5.25 -38.46 11.89
N TRP A 262 5.31 -38.29 10.57
CA TRP A 262 4.40 -38.92 9.62
C TRP A 262 4.37 -40.45 9.73
N ASN A 263 5.53 -41.06 10.01
CA ASN A 263 5.65 -42.50 10.18
C ASN A 263 5.13 -42.97 11.55
N ASP A 264 5.19 -42.11 12.57
CA ASP A 264 4.71 -42.39 13.92
C ASP A 264 3.18 -42.25 14.07
N ILE A 265 2.51 -41.64 13.09
CA ILE A 265 1.05 -41.54 13.04
C ILE A 265 0.46 -42.92 12.70
N SER A 266 -0.59 -43.32 13.42
CA SER A 266 -1.27 -44.59 13.17
C SER A 266 -1.86 -44.64 11.76
N ASP A 267 -1.95 -45.81 11.14
CA ASP A 267 -2.49 -45.93 9.77
C ASP A 267 -3.95 -45.44 9.66
N HIS A 268 -4.72 -45.55 10.75
CA HIS A 268 -6.08 -45.01 10.83
C HIS A 268 -6.08 -43.49 10.78
N ASP A 269 -5.30 -42.83 11.65
CA ASP A 269 -5.22 -41.37 11.71
C ASP A 269 -4.59 -40.81 10.43
N ARG A 270 -3.63 -41.51 9.82
CA ARG A 270 -3.04 -41.11 8.53
C ARG A 270 -4.09 -41.10 7.42
N LYS A 271 -4.96 -42.10 7.37
CA LYS A 271 -6.06 -42.16 6.40
C LYS A 271 -7.06 -41.01 6.61
N GLU A 272 -7.45 -40.75 7.86
CA GLU A 272 -8.33 -39.62 8.19
C GLU A 272 -7.71 -38.27 7.78
N LEU A 273 -6.40 -38.08 8.05
CA LEU A 273 -5.68 -36.89 7.62
C LEU A 273 -5.69 -36.73 6.09
N LEU A 274 -5.47 -37.81 5.33
CA LEU A 274 -5.51 -37.77 3.87
C LEU A 274 -6.91 -37.45 3.32
N ASP A 275 -7.96 -38.02 3.92
CA ASP A 275 -9.35 -37.71 3.56
C ASP A 275 -9.69 -36.23 3.84
N LEU A 276 -9.17 -35.66 4.94
CA LEU A 276 -9.29 -34.24 5.25
C LEU A 276 -8.45 -33.37 4.30
N VAL A 277 -7.23 -33.77 3.95
CA VAL A 277 -6.43 -33.09 2.92
C VAL A 277 -7.22 -33.06 1.60
N GLN A 278 -7.80 -34.19 1.19
CA GLN A 278 -8.63 -34.26 -0.02
C GLN A 278 -9.82 -33.30 0.07
N SER A 279 -10.52 -33.29 1.20
CA SER A 279 -11.67 -32.42 1.45
C SER A 279 -11.28 -30.92 1.43
N ARG A 280 -10.04 -30.58 1.85
CA ARG A 280 -9.56 -29.19 1.91
C ARG A 280 -9.36 -28.58 0.52
N PHE A 281 -9.24 -29.39 -0.53
CA PHE A 281 -9.25 -28.90 -1.91
C PHE A 281 -10.60 -28.28 -2.30
N PHE A 282 -11.70 -28.75 -1.70
CA PHE A 282 -13.07 -28.36 -2.05
C PHE A 282 -13.69 -27.34 -1.07
N GLY A 283 -13.22 -27.28 0.18
CA GLY A 283 -13.77 -26.36 1.18
C GLY A 283 -12.82 -26.10 2.36
N PRO A 284 -13.16 -25.15 3.25
CA PRO A 284 -12.41 -24.92 4.49
C PRO A 284 -12.58 -26.10 5.46
N ILE A 285 -11.54 -26.38 6.24
CA ILE A 285 -11.54 -27.43 7.26
C ILE A 285 -10.99 -26.86 8.56
N ASP A 286 -11.64 -27.22 9.67
CA ASP A 286 -11.19 -26.84 11.00
C ASP A 286 -9.93 -27.59 11.40
N THR A 287 -9.17 -27.01 12.34
CA THR A 287 -7.96 -27.68 12.85
C THR A 287 -8.32 -28.96 13.59
N LEU A 288 -7.65 -30.06 13.27
CA LEU A 288 -7.82 -31.35 13.95
C LEU A 288 -6.87 -31.43 15.16
N ARG A 289 -7.32 -32.06 16.24
CA ARG A 289 -6.46 -32.40 17.38
C ARG A 289 -6.12 -33.88 17.31
N LEU A 290 -4.84 -34.20 17.22
CA LEU A 290 -4.34 -35.57 17.20
C LEU A 290 -3.49 -35.85 18.43
N THR A 291 -3.54 -37.08 18.92
CA THR A 291 -2.67 -37.55 20.00
C THR A 291 -1.72 -38.57 19.40
N ILE A 292 -0.44 -38.23 19.29
CA ILE A 292 0.60 -39.13 18.76
C ILE A 292 1.46 -39.54 19.96
N GLY A 293 1.40 -40.82 20.33
CA GLY A 293 1.99 -41.32 21.58
C GLY A 293 1.36 -40.67 22.82
N SER A 294 2.16 -39.94 23.61
CA SER A 294 1.72 -39.24 24.83
C SER A 294 1.54 -37.73 24.66
N ARG A 295 1.67 -37.20 23.43
CA ARG A 295 1.66 -35.75 23.15
C ARG A 295 0.50 -35.38 22.22
N ASN A 296 -0.12 -34.25 22.52
CA ASN A 296 -1.19 -33.69 21.70
C ASN A 296 -0.61 -32.73 20.66
N TYR A 297 -1.13 -32.82 19.44
CA TYR A 297 -0.77 -31.99 18.30
C TYR A 297 -2.02 -31.32 17.75
N THR A 298 -1.85 -30.11 17.23
CA THR A 298 -2.85 -29.43 16.41
C THR A 298 -2.40 -29.52 14.96
N VAL A 299 -3.28 -30.03 14.12
CA VAL A 299 -3.07 -30.16 12.68
C VAL A 299 -3.88 -29.10 11.96
N ALA A 300 -3.20 -28.27 11.17
CA ALA A 300 -3.83 -27.25 10.35
C ALA A 300 -3.67 -27.58 8.86
N PHE A 301 -4.74 -27.40 8.09
CA PHE A 301 -4.79 -27.65 6.65
C PHE A 301 -4.75 -26.32 5.90
N ILE A 302 -3.54 -25.87 5.54
CA ILE A 302 -3.29 -24.56 4.96
C ILE A 302 -3.30 -24.68 3.44
N LYS A 303 -4.18 -23.96 2.78
CA LYS A 303 -4.17 -23.74 1.33
C LYS A 303 -3.90 -22.26 1.08
N GLU A 304 -3.11 -21.95 0.07
CA GLU A 304 -2.96 -20.58 -0.38
C GLU A 304 -4.29 -20.12 -1.00
N ASP A 305 -5.04 -19.31 -0.25
CA ASP A 305 -6.29 -18.73 -0.72
C ASP A 305 -6.02 -17.29 -1.19
N VAL A 306 -6.55 -16.95 -2.37
CA VAL A 306 -6.42 -15.60 -2.93
C VAL A 306 -7.24 -14.62 -2.08
N ARG A 307 -6.55 -13.68 -1.45
CA ARG A 307 -7.14 -12.55 -0.72
C ARG A 307 -6.56 -11.25 -1.26
N PHE A 308 -7.39 -10.23 -1.39
CA PHE A 308 -6.94 -8.91 -1.81
C PHE A 308 -6.50 -8.07 -0.61
N PRO A 309 -5.42 -7.26 -0.73
CA PRO A 309 -4.52 -7.14 -1.89
C PRO A 309 -3.66 -8.40 -2.14
N PHE A 310 -3.31 -8.71 -3.39
CA PHE A 310 -2.53 -9.92 -3.72
C PHE A 310 -1.17 -9.57 -4.32
N ALA A 311 -0.13 -10.33 -3.97
CA ALA A 311 1.24 -10.09 -4.40
C ALA A 311 1.39 -10.21 -5.93
N PRO A 312 2.47 -9.66 -6.52
CA PRO A 312 2.78 -9.86 -7.94
C PRO A 312 2.69 -11.33 -8.35
N VAL A 313 1.87 -11.61 -9.36
CA VAL A 313 1.60 -12.94 -9.90
C VAL A 313 1.60 -12.88 -11.42
N LYS A 314 1.72 -14.02 -12.10
CA LYS A 314 1.69 -14.08 -13.57
C LYS A 314 0.40 -13.42 -14.10
N GLY A 315 0.54 -12.48 -15.03
CA GLY A 315 -0.55 -11.63 -15.51
C GLY A 315 -0.63 -10.27 -14.79
N HIS A 316 -0.26 -10.21 -13.51
CA HIS A 316 -0.33 -9.02 -12.65
C HIS A 316 1.05 -8.65 -12.10
N LEU A 317 1.91 -8.09 -12.96
CA LEU A 317 3.33 -7.86 -12.67
C LEU A 317 3.60 -6.95 -11.45
N MET A 318 2.72 -5.98 -11.20
CA MET A 318 2.85 -5.07 -10.04
C MET A 318 1.94 -5.46 -8.86
N GLY A 319 1.29 -6.63 -8.94
CA GLY A 319 0.34 -7.11 -7.95
C GLY A 319 -1.06 -6.51 -8.12
N ILE A 320 -1.89 -6.78 -7.12
CA ILE A 320 -3.33 -6.48 -7.11
C ILE A 320 -3.65 -5.69 -5.85
N ASP A 321 -4.53 -4.71 -5.99
CA ASP A 321 -4.94 -3.81 -4.92
C ASP A 321 -6.03 -4.44 -4.02
N SER A 322 -6.43 -3.74 -2.95
CA SER A 322 -7.40 -4.28 -1.99
C SER A 322 -8.82 -4.47 -2.55
N ALA A 323 -9.14 -3.87 -3.69
CA ALA A 323 -10.42 -4.01 -4.37
C ALA A 323 -10.34 -4.98 -5.56
N GLY A 324 -9.24 -5.72 -5.70
CA GLY A 324 -9.05 -6.69 -6.79
C GLY A 324 -8.67 -6.05 -8.13
N ARG A 325 -8.16 -4.82 -8.15
CA ARG A 325 -7.75 -4.11 -9.37
C ARG A 325 -6.26 -4.25 -9.62
N ASP A 326 -5.88 -4.33 -10.90
CA ASP A 326 -4.47 -4.45 -11.29
C ASP A 326 -3.67 -3.17 -10.97
N VAL A 327 -2.58 -3.30 -10.22
CA VAL A 327 -1.79 -2.15 -9.76
C VAL A 327 -1.02 -1.50 -10.91
N LEU A 328 -0.56 -2.27 -11.90
CA LEU A 328 0.16 -1.73 -13.06
C LEU A 328 -0.75 -0.82 -13.89
N ALA A 329 -1.99 -1.27 -14.13
CA ALA A 329 -3.03 -0.47 -14.78
C ALA A 329 -3.28 0.84 -14.03
N ARG A 330 -3.43 0.77 -12.69
CA ARG A 330 -3.69 1.95 -11.87
C ARG A 330 -2.50 2.92 -11.83
N VAL A 331 -1.27 2.42 -11.85
CA VAL A 331 -0.07 3.27 -11.93
C VAL A 331 0.01 4.00 -13.27
N LEU A 332 -0.27 3.30 -14.38
CA LEU A 332 -0.20 3.87 -15.73
C LEU A 332 -1.29 4.94 -15.95
N TYR A 333 -2.53 4.66 -15.55
CA TYR A 333 -3.61 5.65 -15.62
C TYR A 333 -3.42 6.79 -14.61
N GLY A 334 -2.85 6.48 -13.44
CA GLY A 334 -2.51 7.48 -12.42
C GLY A 334 -1.55 8.54 -12.95
N LEU A 335 -0.59 8.18 -13.80
CA LEU A 335 0.30 9.13 -14.48
C LEU A 335 -0.48 10.22 -15.22
N ARG A 336 -1.46 9.82 -16.04
CA ARG A 336 -2.31 10.73 -16.80
C ARG A 336 -3.06 11.68 -15.87
N THR A 337 -3.71 11.12 -14.85
CA THR A 337 -4.52 11.88 -13.90
C THR A 337 -3.67 12.89 -13.14
N SER A 338 -2.54 12.46 -12.58
CA SER A 338 -1.65 13.32 -11.79
C SER A 338 -1.01 14.42 -12.61
N MET A 339 -0.53 14.11 -13.83
CA MET A 339 0.06 15.12 -14.72
C MET A 339 -0.98 16.12 -15.22
N THR A 340 -2.17 15.66 -15.60
CA THR A 340 -3.26 16.54 -16.06
C THR A 340 -3.69 17.49 -14.95
N PHE A 341 -3.89 16.97 -13.73
CA PHE A 341 -4.24 17.78 -12.57
C PHE A 341 -3.15 18.82 -12.27
N GLY A 342 -1.89 18.38 -12.20
CA GLY A 342 -0.77 19.28 -11.92
C GLY A 342 -0.62 20.39 -12.96
N LEU A 343 -0.73 20.07 -14.25
CA LEU A 343 -0.65 21.05 -15.33
C LEU A 343 -1.81 22.05 -15.29
N MET A 344 -3.04 21.58 -15.12
CA MET A 344 -4.22 22.46 -15.02
C MET A 344 -4.12 23.38 -13.80
N LEU A 345 -3.73 22.83 -12.65
CA LEU A 345 -3.58 23.59 -11.42
C LEU A 345 -2.52 24.67 -11.55
N VAL A 346 -1.31 24.31 -12.00
CA VAL A 346 -0.21 25.26 -12.14
C VAL A 346 -0.54 26.32 -13.18
N ALA A 347 -1.10 25.94 -14.34
CA ALA A 347 -1.48 26.91 -15.37
C ALA A 347 -2.52 27.91 -14.83
N GLY A 348 -3.59 27.42 -14.18
CA GLY A 348 -4.61 28.28 -13.58
C GLY A 348 -4.06 29.19 -12.49
N SER A 349 -3.30 28.63 -11.55
CA SER A 349 -2.68 29.39 -10.46
C SER A 349 -1.67 30.42 -10.95
N MET A 350 -0.90 30.12 -12.00
CA MET A 350 0.03 31.07 -12.60
C MET A 350 -0.68 32.21 -13.30
N ILE A 351 -1.75 31.93 -14.04
CA ILE A 351 -2.55 32.98 -14.68
C ILE A 351 -3.11 33.94 -13.62
N LEU A 352 -3.72 33.40 -12.55
CA LEU A 352 -4.25 34.20 -11.46
C LEU A 352 -3.17 35.00 -10.73
N GLY A 353 -2.03 34.38 -10.44
CA GLY A 353 -0.92 35.06 -9.76
C GLY A 353 -0.24 36.12 -10.64
N ILE A 354 -0.15 35.91 -11.96
CA ILE A 354 0.34 36.92 -12.90
C ILE A 354 -0.61 38.12 -12.92
N ILE A 355 -1.92 37.89 -13.03
CA ILE A 355 -2.92 38.98 -13.06
C ILE A 355 -2.86 39.79 -11.76
N THR A 356 -2.97 39.11 -10.61
CA THR A 356 -2.99 39.77 -9.30
C THR A 356 -1.67 40.47 -8.99
N GLY A 357 -0.52 39.80 -9.21
CA GLY A 357 0.80 40.38 -8.97
C GLY A 357 1.13 41.53 -9.90
N SER A 358 0.72 41.46 -11.18
CA SER A 358 0.98 42.54 -12.14
C SER A 358 0.18 43.80 -11.82
N LEU A 359 -1.08 43.65 -11.42
CA LEU A 359 -1.92 44.76 -10.98
C LEU A 359 -1.36 45.42 -9.71
N GLN A 360 -1.02 44.62 -8.70
CA GLN A 360 -0.41 45.10 -7.45
C GLN A 360 0.90 45.83 -7.70
N GLY A 361 1.81 45.20 -8.46
CA GLY A 361 3.13 45.76 -8.71
C GLY A 361 3.12 46.98 -9.62
N TYR A 362 2.25 47.03 -10.64
CA TYR A 362 2.17 48.18 -11.55
C TYR A 362 1.61 49.43 -10.85
N PHE A 363 0.39 49.32 -10.29
CA PHE A 363 -0.30 50.46 -9.71
C PHE A 363 0.31 50.88 -8.36
N GLY A 364 0.73 49.94 -7.51
CA GLY A 364 1.28 50.24 -6.19
C GLY A 364 0.28 50.94 -5.26
N GLY A 365 0.78 51.49 -4.15
CA GLY A 365 0.00 52.34 -3.24
C GLY A 365 -1.14 51.60 -2.55
N ILE A 366 -2.34 52.21 -2.53
CA ILE A 366 -3.51 51.65 -1.83
C ILE A 366 -3.94 50.32 -2.44
N LEU A 367 -3.95 50.18 -3.77
CA LEU A 367 -4.31 48.92 -4.43
C LEU A 367 -3.40 47.77 -4.01
N ASP A 368 -2.11 48.06 -3.89
CA ASP A 368 -1.09 47.10 -3.45
C ASP A 368 -1.28 46.71 -1.97
N ILE A 369 -1.42 47.70 -1.09
CA ILE A 369 -1.60 47.48 0.35
C ILE A 369 -2.90 46.70 0.62
N THR A 370 -4.02 47.11 0.03
CA THR A 370 -5.32 46.46 0.24
C THR A 370 -5.33 45.03 -0.28
N ALA A 371 -4.80 44.78 -1.49
CA ALA A 371 -4.71 43.43 -2.03
C ALA A 371 -3.77 42.56 -1.19
N GLN A 372 -2.65 43.10 -0.71
CA GLN A 372 -1.73 42.38 0.17
C GLN A 372 -2.40 41.98 1.49
N ARG A 373 -3.18 42.87 2.12
CA ARG A 373 -3.95 42.54 3.34
C ARG A 373 -4.99 41.45 3.09
N LEU A 374 -5.69 41.50 1.96
CA LEU A 374 -6.65 40.47 1.59
C LEU A 374 -5.97 39.12 1.40
N ILE A 375 -4.80 39.08 0.75
CA ILE A 375 -4.01 37.86 0.58
C ILE A 375 -3.52 37.32 1.92
N GLU A 376 -3.07 38.19 2.84
CA GLU A 376 -2.64 37.78 4.18
C GLU A 376 -3.78 37.11 4.95
N ILE A 377 -4.98 37.73 4.97
CA ILE A 377 -6.18 37.16 5.58
C ILE A 377 -6.55 35.83 4.92
N TRP A 378 -6.54 35.77 3.59
CA TRP A 378 -6.90 34.57 2.84
C TRP A 378 -5.92 33.42 3.10
N SER A 379 -4.62 33.72 3.13
CA SER A 379 -3.56 32.73 3.36
C SER A 379 -3.49 32.22 4.80
N ALA A 380 -4.13 32.90 5.76
CA ALA A 380 -4.25 32.45 7.13
C ALA A 380 -5.23 31.27 7.29
N LEU A 381 -6.10 31.04 6.30
CA LEU A 381 -7.03 29.92 6.32
C LEU A 381 -6.30 28.58 6.12
N PRO A 382 -6.44 27.59 7.02
CA PRO A 382 -5.76 26.32 6.85
C PRO A 382 -6.36 25.50 5.70
N PHE A 383 -5.55 25.25 4.68
CA PHE A 383 -5.94 24.55 3.44
C PHE A 383 -6.68 23.23 3.69
N LEU A 384 -6.16 22.38 4.58
CA LEU A 384 -6.75 21.07 4.87
C LEU A 384 -8.16 21.19 5.47
N TYR A 385 -8.43 22.18 6.33
CA TYR A 385 -9.77 22.34 6.90
C TYR A 385 -10.80 22.75 5.85
N ILE A 386 -10.42 23.62 4.90
CA ILE A 386 -11.30 23.98 3.79
C ILE A 386 -11.57 22.77 2.92
N MET A 387 -10.55 21.95 2.65
CA MET A 387 -10.73 20.73 1.87
C MET A 387 -11.66 19.73 2.58
N ILE A 388 -11.51 19.55 3.89
CA ILE A 388 -12.38 18.69 4.70
C ILE A 388 -13.82 19.21 4.68
N LEU A 389 -14.02 20.51 4.88
CA LEU A 389 -15.33 21.14 4.89
C LEU A 389 -16.03 20.99 3.53
N MET A 390 -15.33 21.34 2.44
CA MET A 390 -15.85 21.22 1.08
C MET A 390 -16.11 19.77 0.68
N GLY A 391 -15.21 18.85 1.06
CA GLY A 391 -15.38 17.42 0.81
C GLY A 391 -16.54 16.80 1.60
N SER A 392 -16.82 17.32 2.79
CA SER A 392 -17.96 16.87 3.60
C SER A 392 -19.30 17.41 3.09
N THR A 393 -19.34 18.60 2.50
CA THR A 393 -20.58 19.21 1.99
C THR A 393 -20.92 18.78 0.57
N TYR A 394 -19.93 18.75 -0.33
CA TYR A 394 -20.11 18.49 -1.76
C TYR A 394 -19.59 17.11 -2.21
N GLY A 395 -18.95 16.35 -1.33
CA GLY A 395 -18.29 15.09 -1.67
C GLY A 395 -16.92 15.30 -2.35
N ARG A 396 -16.32 14.20 -2.83
CA ARG A 396 -15.02 14.23 -3.53
C ARG A 396 -15.25 14.39 -5.04
N SER A 397 -14.59 15.37 -5.65
CA SER A 397 -14.66 15.60 -7.10
C SER A 397 -13.34 16.16 -7.62
N PHE A 398 -12.95 15.76 -8.83
CA PHE A 398 -11.76 16.28 -9.51
C PHE A 398 -11.80 17.81 -9.63
N SER A 399 -12.95 18.37 -10.04
CA SER A 399 -13.11 19.81 -10.24
C SER A 399 -13.12 20.58 -8.92
N LEU A 400 -13.75 20.03 -7.87
CA LEU A 400 -13.74 20.62 -6.53
C LEU A 400 -12.31 20.71 -6.02
N LEU A 401 -11.55 19.62 -6.17
CA LEU A 401 -10.17 19.54 -5.74
C LEU A 401 -9.29 20.56 -6.48
N LEU A 402 -9.45 20.66 -7.80
CA LEU A 402 -8.73 21.61 -8.64
C LEU A 402 -9.04 23.07 -8.24
N PHE A 403 -10.31 23.38 -7.98
CA PHE A 403 -10.74 24.71 -7.55
C PHE A 403 -10.19 25.07 -6.17
N CYS A 404 -10.34 24.18 -5.18
CA CYS A 404 -9.84 24.39 -3.83
C CYS A 404 -8.33 24.58 -3.81
N TYR A 405 -7.55 23.78 -4.53
CA TYR A 405 -6.10 24.02 -4.67
C TYR A 405 -5.80 25.34 -5.39
N GLY A 406 -6.54 25.61 -6.48
CA GLY A 406 -6.39 26.81 -7.30
C GLY A 406 -6.54 28.10 -6.49
N LEU A 407 -7.44 28.12 -5.50
CA LEU A 407 -7.70 29.27 -4.60
C LEU A 407 -6.51 29.66 -3.71
N PHE A 408 -5.58 28.76 -3.42
CA PHE A 408 -4.44 29.02 -2.54
C PHE A 408 -3.12 29.09 -3.29
N ASN A 409 -2.96 28.27 -4.33
CA ASN A 409 -1.67 28.05 -4.97
C ASN A 409 -1.19 29.24 -5.84
N TRP A 410 -2.06 30.20 -6.17
CA TRP A 410 -1.70 31.43 -6.90
C TRP A 410 -0.97 32.47 -6.04
N ILE A 411 -1.09 32.41 -4.71
CA ILE A 411 -0.57 33.41 -3.79
C ILE A 411 0.94 33.55 -3.93
N GLY A 412 1.66 32.42 -3.91
CA GLY A 412 3.12 32.42 -3.95
C GLY A 412 3.68 33.11 -5.20
N ILE A 413 3.18 32.77 -6.39
CA ILE A 413 3.67 33.35 -7.65
C ILE A 413 3.26 34.83 -7.80
N SER A 414 2.14 35.26 -7.17
CA SER A 414 1.74 36.67 -7.16
C SER A 414 2.80 37.57 -6.52
N TYR A 415 3.46 37.11 -5.45
CA TYR A 415 4.52 37.88 -4.77
C TYR A 415 5.76 38.07 -5.66
N TYR A 416 6.17 37.04 -6.39
CA TYR A 416 7.32 37.13 -7.30
C TYR A 416 7.02 38.06 -8.49
N ILE A 417 5.84 37.95 -9.09
CA ILE A 417 5.43 38.85 -10.16
C ILE A 417 5.30 40.28 -9.66
N ARG A 418 4.70 40.49 -8.48
CA ARG A 418 4.60 41.81 -7.84
C ARG A 418 5.97 42.45 -7.67
N ALA A 419 6.94 41.71 -7.11
CA ALA A 419 8.30 42.20 -6.93
C ALA A 419 8.97 42.57 -8.27
N GLU A 420 8.82 41.74 -9.30
CA GLU A 420 9.32 42.04 -10.65
C GLU A 420 8.68 43.29 -11.25
N PHE A 421 7.36 43.45 -11.10
CA PHE A 421 6.66 44.64 -11.59
C PHE A 421 7.06 45.92 -10.83
N LEU A 422 7.25 45.84 -9.51
CA LEU A 422 7.76 46.97 -8.70
C LEU A 422 9.16 47.41 -9.12
N ARG A 423 10.01 46.46 -9.54
CA ARG A 423 11.36 46.73 -10.07
C ARG A 423 11.30 47.30 -11.48
N LEU A 424 10.59 46.63 -12.39
CA LEU A 424 10.56 46.96 -13.82
C LEU A 424 9.82 48.27 -14.09
N ARG A 425 8.82 48.65 -13.29
CA ARG A 425 8.08 49.91 -13.49
C ARG A 425 8.94 51.17 -13.32
N LYS A 426 10.09 51.05 -12.64
CA LYS A 426 11.07 52.13 -12.41
C LYS A 426 12.21 52.12 -13.44
N GLN A 427 12.13 51.29 -14.47
CA GLN A 427 13.17 51.21 -15.50
C GLN A 427 12.94 52.27 -16.60
N PRO A 428 14.00 52.81 -17.23
CA PRO A 428 13.89 53.89 -18.22
C PRO A 428 12.97 53.60 -19.40
N PHE A 429 12.88 52.33 -19.84
CA PHE A 429 12.00 51.96 -20.95
C PHE A 429 10.50 52.09 -20.61
N VAL A 430 10.13 51.95 -19.33
CA VAL A 430 8.75 52.15 -18.88
C VAL A 430 8.43 53.63 -18.74
N GLU A 431 9.37 54.42 -18.22
CA GLU A 431 9.23 55.87 -18.12
C GLU A 431 9.09 56.51 -19.51
N ALA A 432 9.95 56.12 -20.46
CA ALA A 432 9.85 56.54 -21.85
C ALA A 432 8.49 56.17 -22.46
N ALA A 433 8.00 54.94 -22.23
CA ALA A 433 6.68 54.52 -22.71
C ALA A 433 5.53 55.36 -22.14
N LYS A 434 5.63 55.78 -20.87
CA LYS A 434 4.65 56.70 -20.24
C LYS A 434 4.73 58.10 -20.85
N CYS A 435 5.93 58.64 -21.06
CA CYS A 435 6.12 59.94 -21.72
C CYS A 435 5.57 59.96 -23.15
N MET A 436 5.60 58.82 -23.85
CA MET A 436 4.99 58.65 -25.18
C MET A 436 3.46 58.48 -25.16
N GLY A 437 2.81 58.55 -23.98
CA GLY A 437 1.35 58.45 -23.86
C GLY A 437 0.80 57.03 -24.08
N ILE A 438 1.63 55.99 -23.97
CA ILE A 438 1.17 54.61 -24.14
C ILE A 438 0.25 54.23 -22.97
N SER A 439 -0.89 53.60 -23.26
CA SER A 439 -1.85 53.19 -22.22
C SER A 439 -1.28 52.16 -21.25
N SER A 440 -1.67 52.25 -19.98
CA SER A 440 -1.19 51.36 -18.90
C SER A 440 -1.35 49.87 -19.22
N TYR A 441 -2.47 49.46 -19.84
CA TYR A 441 -2.69 48.08 -20.25
C TYR A 441 -1.64 47.61 -21.28
N LYS A 442 -1.32 48.45 -22.28
CA LYS A 442 -0.25 48.15 -23.25
C LYS A 442 1.10 48.08 -22.55
N ILE A 443 1.39 48.98 -21.61
CA ILE A 443 2.64 48.95 -20.81
C ILE A 443 2.76 47.64 -20.03
N ILE A 444 1.71 47.23 -19.33
CA ILE A 444 1.67 45.98 -18.54
C ILE A 444 1.94 44.77 -19.44
N PHE A 445 1.13 44.54 -20.48
CA PHE A 445 1.17 43.29 -21.23
C PHE A 445 2.25 43.24 -22.33
N LYS A 446 2.62 44.39 -22.91
CA LYS A 446 3.57 44.43 -24.05
C LYS A 446 4.99 44.79 -23.63
N HIS A 447 5.17 45.51 -22.52
CA HIS A 447 6.48 46.01 -22.10
C HIS A 447 6.97 45.36 -20.80
N ILE A 448 6.17 45.37 -19.72
CA ILE A 448 6.63 44.88 -18.41
C ILE A 448 6.51 43.35 -18.32
N LEU A 449 5.33 42.78 -18.59
CA LEU A 449 5.06 41.37 -18.41
C LEU A 449 6.07 40.47 -19.14
N PRO A 450 6.39 40.66 -20.44
CA PRO A 450 7.35 39.80 -21.13
C PRO A 450 8.74 39.78 -20.50
N ASN A 451 9.15 40.90 -19.87
CA ASN A 451 10.42 41.01 -19.15
C ASN A 451 10.33 40.45 -17.72
N GLY A 452 9.14 40.49 -17.10
CA GLY A 452 8.85 39.96 -15.76
C GLY A 452 8.48 38.48 -15.72
N MET A 453 8.42 37.77 -16.85
CA MET A 453 8.04 36.34 -16.89
C MET A 453 9.12 35.38 -16.36
N VAL A 454 10.33 35.86 -16.07
CA VAL A 454 11.47 35.01 -15.66
C VAL A 454 11.13 34.13 -14.44
N PRO A 455 10.54 34.64 -13.34
CA PRO A 455 10.16 33.81 -12.20
C PRO A 455 9.11 32.76 -12.55
N VAL A 456 8.09 33.10 -13.36
CA VAL A 456 7.03 32.17 -13.77
C VAL A 456 7.62 30.98 -14.51
N ILE A 457 8.47 31.24 -15.50
CA ILE A 457 9.10 30.21 -16.31
C ILE A 457 10.03 29.34 -15.45
N THR A 458 10.74 29.98 -14.50
CA THR A 458 11.67 29.29 -13.60
C THR A 458 10.96 28.41 -12.58
N PHE A 459 9.86 28.88 -11.98
CA PHE A 459 9.12 28.15 -10.95
C PHE A 459 8.14 27.13 -11.51
N PHE A 460 7.71 27.24 -12.78
CA PHE A 460 6.71 26.36 -13.39
C PHE A 460 6.98 24.86 -13.14
N PRO A 461 8.18 24.34 -13.40
CA PRO A 461 8.43 22.90 -13.22
C PRO A 461 8.42 22.49 -11.73
N PHE A 462 8.87 23.36 -10.83
CA PHE A 462 8.85 23.10 -9.39
C PHE A 462 7.43 23.18 -8.81
N SER A 463 6.62 24.13 -9.27
CA SER A 463 5.20 24.21 -8.93
C SER A 463 4.44 22.97 -9.44
N LEU A 464 4.82 22.43 -10.60
CA LEU A 464 4.23 21.18 -11.12
C LEU A 464 4.56 19.98 -10.24
N VAL A 465 5.82 19.85 -9.80
CA VAL A 465 6.23 18.83 -8.82
C VAL A 465 5.44 18.96 -7.52
N GLY A 466 5.34 20.19 -7.00
CA GLY A 466 4.57 20.49 -5.80
C GLY A 466 3.09 20.12 -5.95
N ALA A 467 2.48 20.44 -7.09
CA ALA A 467 1.08 20.11 -7.38
C ALA A 467 0.82 18.59 -7.44
N ILE A 468 1.70 17.83 -8.12
CA ILE A 468 1.61 16.37 -8.19
C ILE A 468 1.77 15.74 -6.80
N GLY A 469 2.74 16.23 -6.02
CA GLY A 469 2.98 15.75 -4.66
C GLY A 469 1.83 16.08 -3.72
N ALA A 470 1.25 17.26 -3.85
CA ALA A 470 0.13 17.68 -3.04
C ALA A 470 -1.14 16.86 -3.34
N LEU A 471 -1.42 16.58 -4.62
CA LEU A 471 -2.48 15.65 -5.03
C LEU A 471 -2.29 14.27 -4.39
N ALA A 472 -1.09 13.68 -4.53
CA ALA A 472 -0.80 12.37 -3.97
C ALA A 472 -0.88 12.33 -2.44
N ALA A 473 -0.43 13.39 -1.76
CA ALA A 473 -0.53 13.51 -0.31
C ALA A 473 -1.99 13.59 0.15
N LEU A 474 -2.85 14.30 -0.58
CA LEU A 474 -4.25 14.43 -0.21
C LEU A 474 -5.05 13.16 -0.53
N ASP A 475 -4.73 12.49 -1.63
CA ASP A 475 -5.23 11.15 -1.95
C ASP A 475 -4.84 10.16 -0.84
N TYR A 476 -3.60 10.23 -0.35
CA TYR A 476 -3.13 9.43 0.78
C TYR A 476 -3.89 9.73 2.07
N LEU A 477 -4.24 11.00 2.33
CA LEU A 477 -5.05 11.39 3.50
C LEU A 477 -6.54 11.06 3.34
N GLY A 478 -6.99 10.61 2.16
CA GLY A 478 -8.39 10.30 1.89
C GLY A 478 -9.26 11.53 1.58
N PHE A 479 -8.68 12.66 1.18
CA PHE A 479 -9.44 13.86 0.77
C PHE A 479 -9.24 14.23 -0.70
N GLY A 480 -8.50 13.43 -1.46
CA GLY A 480 -8.24 13.68 -2.87
C GLY A 480 -9.36 13.17 -3.79
N LEU A 481 -8.97 12.54 -4.89
CA LEU A 481 -9.82 12.08 -5.97
C LEU A 481 -10.84 11.02 -5.49
N PRO A 482 -12.07 11.04 -6.04
CA PRO A 482 -13.09 10.06 -5.70
C PRO A 482 -12.70 8.66 -6.22
N PRO A 483 -12.88 7.59 -5.41
CA PRO A 483 -12.88 6.23 -5.94
C PRO A 483 -13.95 6.09 -7.04
N PRO A 484 -13.69 5.36 -8.15
CA PRO A 484 -12.58 4.44 -8.37
C PRO A 484 -11.39 5.06 -9.15
N THR A 485 -11.26 6.38 -9.18
CA THR A 485 -10.23 7.08 -9.99
C THR A 485 -8.82 6.53 -9.71
N PRO A 486 -8.00 6.26 -10.75
CA PRO A 486 -6.64 5.78 -10.56
C PRO A 486 -5.79 6.91 -9.96
N SER A 487 -5.23 6.65 -8.78
CA SER A 487 -4.39 7.58 -8.04
C SER A 487 -3.24 6.84 -7.38
N TRP A 488 -2.04 7.41 -7.46
CA TRP A 488 -0.88 6.89 -6.73
C TRP A 488 -1.00 7.09 -5.23
N GLY A 489 -1.61 8.18 -4.76
CA GLY A 489 -1.78 8.43 -3.33
C GLY A 489 -2.79 7.49 -2.68
N GLU A 490 -3.84 7.08 -3.40
CA GLU A 490 -4.80 6.11 -2.89
C GLU A 490 -4.18 4.70 -2.76
N LEU A 491 -3.29 4.31 -3.67
CA LEU A 491 -2.53 3.05 -3.52
C LEU A 491 -1.63 3.08 -2.26
N LEU A 492 -1.00 4.22 -1.98
CA LEU A 492 -0.22 4.41 -0.75
C LEU A 492 -1.11 4.38 0.51
N PHE A 493 -2.32 4.92 0.45
CA PHE A 493 -3.29 4.82 1.55
C PHE A 493 -3.68 3.36 1.83
N GLN A 494 -3.91 2.56 0.79
CA GLN A 494 -4.16 1.12 0.95
C GLN A 494 -2.98 0.43 1.63
N ALA A 495 -1.74 0.81 1.30
CA ALA A 495 -0.58 0.21 1.93
C ALA A 495 -0.46 0.51 3.45
N GLN A 496 -0.98 1.65 3.92
CA GLN A 496 -1.06 1.94 5.36
C GLN A 496 -2.01 0.96 6.07
N GLN A 497 -3.09 0.57 5.39
CA GLN A 497 -4.06 -0.42 5.91
C GLN A 497 -3.49 -1.84 5.82
N TYR A 498 -2.84 -2.18 4.72
CA TYR A 498 -2.26 -3.48 4.43
C TYR A 498 -0.73 -3.44 4.46
N ARG A 499 -0.16 -3.33 5.67
CA ARG A 499 1.30 -3.14 5.86
C ARG A 499 2.18 -4.26 5.28
N TRP A 500 1.62 -5.44 5.04
CA TRP A 500 2.31 -6.58 4.42
C TRP A 500 2.35 -6.48 2.88
N ALA A 501 1.50 -5.65 2.27
CA ALA A 501 1.40 -5.48 0.82
C ALA A 501 2.46 -4.48 0.31
N TRP A 502 3.73 -4.87 0.37
CA TRP A 502 4.87 -4.01 0.03
C TRP A 502 4.83 -3.42 -1.39
N TRP A 503 4.22 -4.11 -2.35
CA TRP A 503 4.08 -3.64 -3.74
C TRP A 503 3.21 -2.38 -3.86
N LEU A 504 2.22 -2.22 -2.96
CA LEU A 504 1.37 -1.02 -2.89
C LEU A 504 2.11 0.21 -2.37
N ILE A 505 3.28 0.05 -1.77
CA ILE A 505 4.19 1.16 -1.43
C ILE A 505 5.17 1.36 -2.57
N LEU A 506 5.89 0.29 -2.93
CA LEU A 506 7.07 0.38 -3.79
C LEU A 506 6.74 0.97 -5.18
N TYR A 507 5.76 0.42 -5.89
CA TYR A 507 5.48 0.82 -7.26
C TYR A 507 4.90 2.24 -7.40
N PRO A 508 3.86 2.65 -6.65
CA PRO A 508 3.38 4.03 -6.73
C PRO A 508 4.40 5.04 -6.21
N SER A 509 5.18 4.74 -5.15
CA SER A 509 6.26 5.62 -4.71
C SER A 509 7.37 5.76 -5.76
N LEU A 510 7.75 4.67 -6.43
CA LEU A 510 8.74 4.72 -7.50
C LEU A 510 8.25 5.53 -8.70
N ALA A 511 6.98 5.38 -9.08
CA ALA A 511 6.36 6.16 -10.14
C ALA A 511 6.35 7.67 -9.81
N LEU A 512 5.91 8.03 -8.60
CA LEU A 512 5.97 9.40 -8.08
C LEU A 512 7.39 9.95 -8.11
N PHE A 513 8.35 9.19 -7.58
CA PHE A 513 9.76 9.58 -7.53
C PHE A 513 10.32 9.87 -8.92
N ILE A 514 10.11 8.96 -9.88
CA ILE A 514 10.61 9.13 -11.25
C ILE A 514 10.02 10.40 -11.89
N VAL A 515 8.70 10.58 -11.81
CA VAL A 515 8.04 11.73 -12.45
C VAL A 515 8.44 13.06 -11.81
N MET A 516 8.54 13.09 -10.49
CA MET A 516 9.03 14.28 -9.77
C MET A 516 10.48 14.58 -10.10
N LEU A 517 11.36 13.57 -10.10
CA LEU A 517 12.78 13.74 -10.42
C LEU A 517 12.98 14.27 -11.84
N LEU A 518 12.29 13.69 -12.83
CA LEU A 518 12.34 14.15 -14.21
C LEU A 518 11.86 15.60 -14.32
N SER A 519 10.78 15.95 -13.62
CA SER A 519 10.24 17.32 -13.60
C SER A 519 11.21 18.32 -12.94
N VAL A 520 11.91 17.92 -11.87
CA VAL A 520 12.96 18.74 -11.23
C VAL A 520 14.12 18.98 -12.18
N PHE A 521 14.61 17.95 -12.88
CA PHE A 521 15.69 18.12 -13.87
C PHE A 521 15.29 19.05 -15.01
N VAL A 522 14.04 18.98 -15.48
CA VAL A 522 13.50 19.94 -16.44
C VAL A 522 13.51 21.36 -15.85
N GLY A 523 13.09 21.50 -14.59
CA GLY A 523 13.14 22.75 -13.81
C GLY A 523 14.51 23.40 -13.74
N GLU A 524 15.52 22.64 -13.32
CA GLU A 524 16.89 23.11 -13.27
C GLU A 524 17.42 23.52 -14.65
N GLY A 525 17.08 22.74 -15.68
CA GLY A 525 17.40 23.07 -17.06
C GLY A 525 16.84 24.42 -17.51
N ILE A 526 15.54 24.63 -17.27
CA ILE A 526 14.86 25.87 -17.63
C ILE A 526 15.44 27.06 -16.85
N ARG A 527 15.64 26.91 -15.54
CA ARG A 527 16.24 27.95 -14.69
C ARG A 527 17.62 28.35 -15.21
N ASN A 528 18.49 27.37 -15.46
CA ASN A 528 19.87 27.61 -15.89
C ASN A 528 19.93 28.22 -17.30
N ALA A 529 18.99 27.88 -18.18
CA ALA A 529 18.88 28.50 -19.50
C ALA A 529 18.51 29.99 -19.42
N TYR A 530 17.75 30.38 -18.39
CA TYR A 530 17.31 31.76 -18.15
C TYR A 530 18.26 32.57 -17.27
N ASP A 531 19.20 31.94 -16.55
CA ASP A 531 20.22 32.65 -15.75
C ASP A 531 21.25 33.37 -16.66
N PRO A 532 21.35 34.71 -16.58
CA PRO A 532 22.33 35.47 -17.35
C PRO A 532 23.76 35.38 -16.78
N LYS A 533 23.94 35.08 -15.48
CA LYS A 533 25.20 35.33 -14.75
C LYS A 533 26.38 34.46 -15.17
N ARG A 534 26.15 33.25 -15.70
CA ARG A 534 27.26 32.37 -16.12
C ARG A 534 28.03 32.85 -17.35
N TYR A 535 27.46 33.76 -18.14
CA TYR A 535 27.99 34.13 -19.47
C TYR A 535 28.27 35.63 -19.61
N THR A 536 28.15 36.40 -18.53
CA THR A 536 28.49 37.84 -18.48
C THR A 536 29.88 38.10 -17.90
N ARG A 537 30.76 37.09 -17.83
CA ARG A 537 32.20 37.38 -17.79
C ARG A 537 32.58 37.97 -19.14
N LEU A 538 32.59 39.29 -19.20
CA LEU A 538 33.30 40.05 -20.22
C LEU A 538 34.78 39.84 -19.91
N GLU A 539 35.39 38.87 -20.60
CA GLU A 539 36.83 38.88 -20.84
C GLU A 539 37.15 39.82 -22.00
#